data_AF-A0A8C7BJB9-F1
#
_entry.id   AF-A0A8C7BJB9-F1
#
_cell.length_a   1.000
_cell.length_b   1.000
_cell.length_c   1.000
_cell.angle_alpha   90.00
_cell.angle_beta   90.00
_cell.angle_gamma   90.00
#
_symmetry.space_group_name_H-M   'P 1'
#
loop_
_entity.id
_entity.type
_entity.pdbx_description
1 polymer ?
#
loop_
_entity_poly.entity_id
_entity_poly.type
_entity_poly.pdbx_seq_one_letter_code
_entity_poly.pdbx_strand_id
1 'polypeptide(L)'
;RGMLALLLCGLSLALPPFVRADACKDVSLQNEAPSAGQPFAFDCTHPPLTSGKAHVTWYKYPSKIPVSKNTQSRIHQEQSWILFLPLTQEDSGIYQCVINGTDTCHRIHVNLTVLRKDWCGISGNSQLILPDEYKQILHAGRDGSLACHLNFPQSCVLDSLKWYKDCEEIKGERFISWEMKLSVSNVSAEDGGSYACQARLTHTGKQYTVLNSIIVNIGRIPKIIYPKNNSIEVQLGSPLIVDCNITDTRDNTNLRCWRVNNMLVNDYYNESRRIREGFESHIFSQKDIFYTVNITFLEVKMEDYGHPFVCHAGVSAAYFILKLPAPNVQAYLIGGLLALVGTAASVMYLYSIFKIDIVLWYRSAFHSPGNGKIYDAYVLYPKPQREIQSREVDTLVWKILPEVLERQCGYKLFIFGRDEFPGQAVANVIDENIKLCRRLIIVLVPESLSFDMLKNMSEEQIAVYNALIQDGMKVILIELEKVKDYTAMPQSIQYIKQKHGAIQWSGDLTEQSQCAKTKFWKKWGPDMGLVTCDGIVGVRWFTDGMDDWHLGRRLEACRCVLVVAGPLSVACLGQSSLFRERCHPSRRPSFTYGL
;
A
#
# COMPACT_ATOMS: atom_id res chain seq x y z
N ARG A 1 -5.79 36.53 -119.89
CA ARG A 1 -7.19 36.07 -119.70
C ARG A 1 -7.14 34.71 -119.03
N GLY A 2 -7.60 34.64 -117.78
CA GLY A 2 -8.09 33.42 -117.11
C GLY A 2 -7.08 32.33 -116.75
N MET A 3 -6.78 32.18 -115.46
CA MET A 3 -6.85 30.85 -114.86
C MET A 3 -7.21 30.92 -113.36
N LEU A 4 -8.09 29.98 -113.05
CA LEU A 4 -8.70 29.53 -111.80
C LEU A 4 -7.90 29.68 -110.49
N ALA A 5 -8.64 30.15 -109.47
CA ALA A 5 -9.09 29.43 -108.27
C ALA A 5 -8.10 28.64 -107.38
N LEU A 6 -8.41 28.75 -106.08
CA LEU A 6 -8.04 27.91 -104.93
C LEU A 6 -6.75 28.27 -104.19
N LEU A 7 -6.91 29.07 -103.12
CA LEU A 7 -6.51 28.65 -101.77
C LEU A 7 -7.26 29.51 -100.73
N LEU A 8 -8.20 28.84 -100.07
CA LEU A 8 -8.84 29.29 -98.83
C LEU A 8 -7.82 29.28 -97.68
N CYS A 9 -7.78 30.35 -96.89
CA CYS A 9 -7.63 30.21 -95.44
C CYS A 9 -8.33 31.38 -94.76
N GLY A 10 -9.36 31.04 -93.99
CA GLY A 10 -10.28 31.97 -93.35
C GLY A 10 -9.61 32.80 -92.26
N LEU A 11 -9.83 34.12 -92.33
CA LEU A 11 -9.72 35.00 -91.19
C LEU A 11 -10.98 34.84 -90.35
N SER A 12 -10.92 33.94 -89.36
CA SER A 12 -11.84 33.94 -88.24
C SER A 12 -11.63 35.22 -87.45
N LEU A 13 -12.55 36.17 -87.59
CA LEU A 13 -12.68 37.31 -86.67
C LEU A 13 -13.03 36.75 -85.29
N ALA A 14 -12.01 36.57 -84.45
CA ALA A 14 -12.20 36.39 -83.02
C ALA A 14 -12.73 37.70 -82.45
N LEU A 15 -14.06 37.81 -82.33
CA LEU A 15 -14.67 38.78 -81.43
C LEU A 15 -14.12 38.48 -80.03
N PRO A 16 -13.57 39.47 -79.31
CA PRO A 16 -13.21 39.25 -77.92
C PRO A 16 -14.49 38.84 -77.17
N PRO A 17 -14.43 37.83 -76.30
CA PRO A 17 -15.59 37.45 -75.52
C PRO A 17 -16.00 38.68 -74.71
N PHE A 18 -17.20 39.19 -74.97
CA PHE A 18 -17.89 40.01 -73.99
C PHE A 18 -17.93 39.17 -72.71
N VAL A 19 -17.08 39.53 -71.75
CA VAL A 19 -17.16 39.04 -70.38
C VAL A 19 -18.53 39.47 -69.88
N ARG A 20 -19.49 38.56 -69.95
CA ARG A 20 -20.78 38.69 -69.30
C ARG A 20 -20.45 38.78 -67.82
N ALA A 21 -20.72 39.92 -67.19
CA ALA A 21 -20.62 40.06 -65.75
C ALA A 21 -21.38 38.88 -65.12
N ASP A 22 -20.68 38.00 -64.42
CA ASP A 22 -21.29 36.87 -63.73
C ASP A 22 -22.42 37.41 -62.84
N ALA A 23 -23.61 36.82 -62.97
CA ALA A 23 -24.74 37.20 -62.14
C ALA A 23 -24.38 36.96 -60.66
N CYS A 24 -24.60 37.96 -59.81
CA CYS A 24 -24.34 37.86 -58.38
C CYS A 24 -25.01 36.62 -57.79
N LYS A 25 -24.24 35.82 -57.05
CA LYS A 25 -24.69 34.54 -56.51
C LYS A 25 -25.53 34.77 -55.25
N ASP A 26 -26.74 34.23 -55.24
CA ASP A 26 -27.60 34.24 -54.06
C ASP A 26 -27.04 33.28 -53.00
N VAL A 27 -26.76 33.82 -51.81
CA VAL A 27 -26.12 33.06 -50.72
C VAL A 27 -27.15 32.59 -49.69
N SER A 28 -28.08 33.45 -49.30
CA SER A 28 -29.08 33.13 -48.28
C SER A 28 -30.33 34.01 -48.39
N LEU A 29 -31.43 33.50 -47.83
CA LEU A 29 -32.64 34.24 -47.52
C LEU A 29 -32.83 34.22 -46.00
N GLN A 30 -32.80 35.38 -45.36
CA GLN A 30 -33.04 35.56 -43.93
C GLN A 30 -34.43 36.15 -43.73
N ASN A 31 -35.17 35.68 -42.73
CA ASN A 31 -36.48 36.23 -42.37
C ASN A 31 -36.35 36.94 -41.04
N GLU A 32 -36.79 38.18 -40.96
CA GLU A 32 -36.73 39.01 -39.77
C GLU A 32 -38.14 39.55 -39.46
N ALA A 33 -38.62 39.38 -38.23
CA ALA A 33 -39.95 39.86 -37.83
C ALA A 33 -39.91 40.87 -36.67
N PRO A 34 -39.27 42.05 -36.82
CA PRO A 34 -39.18 43.05 -35.76
C PRO A 34 -40.49 43.80 -35.50
N SER A 35 -40.59 44.44 -34.34
CA SER A 35 -41.74 45.25 -33.95
C SER A 35 -41.77 46.62 -34.62
N ALA A 36 -42.94 47.06 -35.06
CA ALA A 36 -43.16 48.42 -35.55
C ALA A 36 -42.98 49.48 -34.45
N GLY A 37 -42.55 50.68 -34.82
CA GLY A 37 -42.49 51.85 -33.94
C GLY A 37 -41.18 52.03 -33.18
N GLN A 38 -40.23 51.09 -33.30
CA GLN A 38 -38.91 51.18 -32.69
C GLN A 38 -37.78 51.17 -33.73
N PRO A 39 -36.57 51.63 -33.36
CA PRO A 39 -35.37 51.45 -34.16
C PRO A 39 -35.08 49.99 -34.50
N PHE A 40 -34.64 49.73 -35.73
CA PHE A 40 -34.16 48.43 -36.16
C PHE A 40 -32.91 48.60 -37.03
N ALA A 41 -31.94 47.70 -36.87
CA ALA A 41 -30.74 47.67 -37.69
C ALA A 41 -30.40 46.22 -38.05
N PHE A 42 -29.87 46.03 -39.26
CA PHE A 42 -29.47 44.71 -39.73
C PHE A 42 -28.10 44.79 -40.42
N ASP A 43 -27.21 43.86 -40.07
CA ASP A 43 -25.85 43.79 -40.62
C ASP A 43 -25.72 42.71 -41.70
N CYS A 44 -25.11 43.09 -42.82
CA CYS A 44 -24.85 42.19 -43.94
C CYS A 44 -23.39 41.70 -43.93
N THR A 45 -23.07 40.75 -43.05
CA THR A 45 -21.70 40.21 -42.88
C THR A 45 -21.60 38.68 -42.78
N HIS A 46 -22.70 37.94 -42.94
CA HIS A 46 -22.69 36.47 -42.91
C HIS A 46 -22.78 35.86 -44.32
N PRO A 47 -21.78 35.09 -44.82
CA PRO A 47 -20.56 34.56 -44.17
C PRO A 47 -19.32 35.51 -44.27
N PRO A 48 -18.20 35.22 -43.57
CA PRO A 48 -17.12 36.18 -43.33
C PRO A 48 -16.45 36.66 -44.62
N LEU A 49 -16.31 37.98 -44.72
CA LEU A 49 -15.57 38.63 -45.80
C LEU A 49 -14.11 38.18 -45.74
N THR A 50 -13.67 37.40 -46.73
CA THR A 50 -12.26 37.04 -46.93
C THR A 50 -11.43 38.29 -47.22
N SER A 51 -10.81 38.88 -46.19
CA SER A 51 -9.65 39.81 -46.13
C SER A 51 -9.43 40.90 -47.21
N GLY A 52 -10.33 41.08 -48.18
CA GLY A 52 -10.27 42.04 -49.27
C GLY A 52 -11.24 43.19 -49.06
N LYS A 53 -11.01 44.30 -49.78
CA LYS A 53 -11.90 45.48 -49.81
C LYS A 53 -13.23 45.12 -50.47
N ALA A 54 -14.20 44.58 -49.72
CA ALA A 54 -15.54 44.37 -50.23
C ALA A 54 -16.41 45.62 -50.04
N HIS A 55 -17.24 45.92 -51.03
CA HIS A 55 -18.21 47.01 -50.97
C HIS A 55 -19.63 46.45 -50.83
N VAL A 56 -20.35 46.93 -49.81
CA VAL A 56 -21.73 46.53 -49.52
C VAL A 56 -22.70 47.60 -50.02
N THR A 57 -23.77 47.18 -50.70
CA THR A 57 -24.86 48.08 -51.13
C THR A 57 -26.22 47.44 -50.88
N TRP A 58 -27.12 48.20 -50.27
CA TRP A 58 -28.49 47.77 -49.97
C TRP A 58 -29.51 48.26 -51.00
N TYR A 59 -30.50 47.43 -51.29
CA TYR A 59 -31.64 47.77 -52.16
C TYR A 59 -32.94 47.23 -51.56
N LYS A 60 -34.07 47.92 -51.78
CA LYS A 60 -35.41 47.40 -51.48
C LYS A 60 -35.96 46.71 -52.73
N TYR A 61 -36.09 45.38 -52.73
CA TYR A 61 -36.60 44.63 -53.88
C TYR A 61 -38.08 44.99 -54.15
N PRO A 62 -38.51 45.17 -55.42
CA PRO A 62 -37.76 44.99 -56.68
C PRO A 62 -37.05 46.27 -57.19
N SER A 63 -36.98 47.32 -56.39
CA SER A 63 -36.31 48.58 -56.77
C SER A 63 -34.81 48.34 -57.01
N LYS A 64 -34.30 48.98 -58.07
CA LYS A 64 -32.87 49.03 -58.41
C LYS A 64 -32.16 50.25 -57.82
N ILE A 65 -32.88 51.11 -57.11
CA ILE A 65 -32.33 52.31 -56.47
C ILE A 65 -31.69 51.88 -55.15
N PRO A 66 -30.40 52.23 -54.90
CA PRO A 66 -29.77 51.89 -53.64
C PRO A 66 -30.38 52.70 -52.48
N VAL A 67 -30.38 52.10 -51.29
CA VAL A 67 -30.79 52.79 -50.06
C VAL A 67 -29.87 53.99 -49.83
N SER A 68 -30.45 55.10 -49.36
CA SER A 68 -29.73 56.35 -49.13
C SER A 68 -28.60 56.16 -48.12
N LYS A 69 -27.45 56.80 -48.34
CA LYS A 69 -26.35 56.87 -47.35
C LYS A 69 -26.40 58.13 -46.50
N ASN A 70 -27.42 58.97 -46.69
CA ASN A 70 -27.61 60.18 -45.89
C ASN A 70 -28.14 59.80 -44.50
N THR A 71 -27.32 60.02 -43.47
CA THR A 71 -27.62 59.72 -42.06
C THR A 71 -28.79 60.49 -41.47
N GLN A 72 -29.27 61.54 -42.15
CA GLN A 72 -30.50 62.26 -41.77
C GLN A 72 -31.78 61.58 -42.27
N SER A 73 -31.67 60.64 -43.22
CA SER A 73 -32.81 59.87 -43.72
C SER A 73 -33.33 58.92 -42.65
N ARG A 74 -34.64 58.65 -42.62
CA ARG A 74 -35.22 57.66 -41.69
C ARG A 74 -34.72 56.24 -41.94
N ILE A 75 -34.54 55.90 -43.22
CA ILE A 75 -33.95 54.65 -43.68
C ILE A 75 -32.67 55.00 -44.41
N HIS A 76 -31.54 54.51 -43.90
CA HIS A 76 -30.25 54.73 -44.52
C HIS A 76 -29.31 53.56 -44.32
N GLN A 77 -28.31 53.48 -45.20
CA GLN A 77 -27.21 52.55 -45.10
C GLN A 77 -26.03 53.22 -44.40
N GLU A 78 -25.41 52.50 -43.45
CA GLU A 78 -24.15 52.86 -42.82
C GLU A 78 -23.20 51.66 -42.87
N GLN A 79 -22.11 51.76 -43.64
CA GLN A 79 -21.20 50.63 -43.90
C GLN A 79 -21.96 49.41 -44.45
N SER A 80 -21.94 48.27 -43.75
CA SER A 80 -22.68 47.05 -44.06
C SER A 80 -24.10 47.02 -43.48
N TRP A 81 -24.46 48.00 -42.66
CA TRP A 81 -25.73 48.06 -41.95
C TRP A 81 -26.80 48.79 -42.74
N ILE A 82 -28.04 48.32 -42.63
CA ILE A 82 -29.23 49.10 -42.94
C ILE A 82 -29.92 49.48 -41.63
N LEU A 83 -30.27 50.76 -41.46
CA LEU A 83 -30.93 51.29 -40.27
C LEU A 83 -32.32 51.81 -40.61
N PHE A 84 -33.26 51.60 -39.68
CA PHE A 84 -34.63 52.10 -39.72
C PHE A 84 -34.91 52.85 -38.40
N LEU A 85 -35.01 54.17 -38.44
CA LEU A 85 -35.07 55.03 -37.25
C LEU A 85 -36.28 55.99 -37.27
N PRO A 86 -37.51 55.55 -36.91
CA PRO A 86 -37.92 54.19 -36.54
C PRO A 86 -38.46 53.38 -37.72
N LEU A 87 -38.69 52.08 -37.46
CA LEU A 87 -39.30 51.14 -38.38
C LEU A 87 -40.83 51.27 -38.41
N THR A 88 -41.44 51.23 -39.59
CA THR A 88 -42.90 51.28 -39.78
C THR A 88 -43.43 50.01 -40.44
N GLN A 89 -44.72 49.73 -40.32
CA GLN A 89 -45.33 48.54 -40.93
C GLN A 89 -45.21 48.52 -42.47
N GLU A 90 -45.24 49.71 -43.08
CA GLU A 90 -45.07 49.94 -44.53
C GLU A 90 -43.65 49.61 -45.04
N ASP A 91 -42.68 49.50 -44.13
CA ASP A 91 -41.32 49.13 -44.49
C ASP A 91 -41.17 47.62 -44.74
N SER A 92 -42.21 46.81 -44.47
CA SER A 92 -42.22 45.38 -44.76
C SER A 92 -41.93 45.08 -46.23
N GLY A 93 -41.16 44.04 -46.47
CA GLY A 93 -40.76 43.62 -47.81
C GLY A 93 -39.38 43.01 -47.84
N ILE A 94 -38.93 42.68 -49.05
CA ILE A 94 -37.63 42.04 -49.25
C ILE A 94 -36.58 43.12 -49.49
N TYR A 95 -35.57 43.15 -48.65
CA TYR A 95 -34.36 43.94 -48.84
C TYR A 95 -33.25 43.01 -49.35
N GLN A 96 -32.44 43.48 -50.29
CA GLN A 96 -31.31 42.72 -50.79
C GLN A 96 -30.02 43.49 -50.52
N CYS A 97 -29.08 42.80 -49.90
CA CYS A 97 -27.73 43.27 -49.72
C CYS A 97 -26.83 42.64 -50.78
N VAL A 98 -26.09 43.47 -51.50
CA VAL A 98 -25.13 43.05 -52.51
C VAL A 98 -23.72 43.35 -52.00
N ILE A 99 -22.91 42.30 -51.86
CA ILE A 99 -21.52 42.34 -51.42
C ILE A 99 -20.65 42.11 -52.65
N ASN A 100 -19.95 43.16 -53.09
CA ASN A 100 -19.03 43.11 -54.22
C ASN A 100 -17.58 43.01 -53.72
N GLY A 101 -16.94 41.86 -53.94
CA GLY A 101 -15.50 41.65 -53.81
C GLY A 101 -14.77 41.87 -55.14
N THR A 102 -13.47 41.57 -55.18
CA THR A 102 -12.65 41.71 -56.41
C THR A 102 -13.05 40.72 -57.49
N ASP A 103 -13.38 39.48 -57.11
CA ASP A 103 -13.71 38.38 -58.03
C ASP A 103 -15.01 37.66 -57.67
N THR A 104 -15.72 38.13 -56.63
CA THR A 104 -16.95 37.50 -56.13
C THR A 104 -18.04 38.55 -55.92
N CYS A 105 -19.26 38.24 -56.37
CA CYS A 105 -20.45 38.98 -56.02
C CYS A 105 -21.44 38.07 -55.28
N HIS A 106 -21.79 38.46 -54.06
CA HIS A 106 -22.75 37.74 -53.23
C HIS A 106 -23.98 38.61 -52.98
N ARG A 107 -25.16 37.99 -53.05
CA ARG A 107 -26.43 38.65 -52.72
C ARG A 107 -27.13 37.91 -51.60
N ILE A 108 -27.56 38.65 -50.59
CA ILE A 108 -28.32 38.16 -49.44
C ILE A 108 -29.69 38.84 -49.47
N HIS A 109 -30.75 38.04 -49.40
CA HIS A 109 -32.10 38.55 -49.29
C HIS A 109 -32.53 38.52 -47.83
N VAL A 110 -33.15 39.61 -47.37
CA VAL A 110 -33.72 39.77 -46.04
C VAL A 110 -35.20 40.06 -46.22
N ASN A 111 -36.04 39.11 -45.86
CA ASN A 111 -37.48 39.25 -45.87
C ASN A 111 -37.93 39.84 -44.52
N LEU A 112 -38.22 41.15 -44.54
CA LEU A 112 -38.61 41.91 -43.37
C LEU A 112 -40.14 41.91 -43.22
N THR A 113 -40.65 41.29 -42.16
CA THR A 113 -42.08 41.26 -41.84
C THR A 113 -42.34 42.08 -40.58
N VAL A 114 -42.67 43.36 -40.75
CA VAL A 114 -42.86 44.27 -39.61
C VAL A 114 -44.25 44.08 -39.03
N LEU A 115 -44.31 43.73 -37.75
CA LEU A 115 -45.55 43.50 -37.03
C LEU A 115 -45.68 44.47 -35.86
N ARG A 116 -46.89 44.90 -35.54
CA ARG A 116 -47.13 45.60 -34.28
C ARG A 116 -47.17 44.55 -33.18
N LYS A 117 -46.10 44.49 -32.37
CA LYS A 117 -46.00 43.59 -31.22
C LYS A 117 -46.18 44.43 -29.97
N ASP A 118 -47.28 44.20 -29.27
CA ASP A 118 -47.47 44.77 -27.94
C ASP A 118 -46.82 43.82 -26.93
N TRP A 119 -45.69 44.24 -26.37
CA TRP A 119 -45.01 43.51 -25.29
C TRP A 119 -45.89 43.42 -24.03
N CYS A 120 -46.74 44.43 -23.83
CA CYS A 120 -47.63 44.56 -22.68
C CYS A 120 -49.00 45.07 -23.13
N GLY A 121 -50.04 44.26 -22.90
CA GLY A 121 -51.43 44.62 -23.13
C GLY A 121 -52.39 43.60 -22.51
N ILE A 122 -53.47 44.09 -21.90
CA ILE A 122 -54.63 43.27 -21.54
C ILE A 122 -55.39 43.00 -22.84
N SER A 123 -55.11 41.90 -23.53
CA SER A 123 -56.08 41.35 -24.46
C SER A 123 -56.12 39.84 -24.32
N GLY A 124 -57.28 39.36 -23.88
CA GLY A 124 -57.63 37.96 -24.04
C GLY A 124 -57.59 37.61 -25.52
N ASN A 125 -57.05 36.42 -25.78
CA ASN A 125 -57.04 35.69 -27.04
C ASN A 125 -55.83 35.92 -27.95
N SER A 126 -55.04 34.85 -28.04
CA SER A 126 -54.04 34.55 -29.05
C SER A 126 -52.75 35.38 -29.00
N GLN A 127 -51.88 35.06 -28.04
CA GLN A 127 -50.44 35.16 -28.26
C GLN A 127 -50.09 34.34 -29.51
N LEU A 128 -49.97 35.01 -30.65
CA LEU A 128 -49.19 34.51 -31.77
C LEU A 128 -47.76 34.43 -31.27
N ILE A 129 -47.36 33.26 -30.76
CA ILE A 129 -45.97 32.94 -30.42
C ILE A 129 -45.18 33.09 -31.73
N LEU A 130 -44.55 34.24 -31.91
CA LEU A 130 -43.71 34.49 -33.07
C LEU A 130 -42.33 33.86 -32.81
N PRO A 131 -41.67 33.30 -33.85
CA PRO A 131 -40.40 32.56 -33.71
C PRO A 131 -39.21 33.35 -33.13
N ASP A 132 -39.32 34.68 -33.04
CA ASP A 132 -38.23 35.61 -32.73
C ASP A 132 -38.12 36.06 -31.27
N GLU A 133 -38.93 35.54 -30.35
CA GLU A 133 -38.72 35.87 -28.93
C GLU A 133 -37.45 35.22 -28.42
N TYR A 134 -36.49 36.05 -27.97
CA TYR A 134 -35.18 35.59 -27.54
C TYR A 134 -35.33 34.77 -26.25
N LYS A 135 -35.09 33.47 -26.32
CA LYS A 135 -35.22 32.57 -25.17
C LYS A 135 -33.93 32.54 -24.38
N GLN A 136 -34.02 32.77 -23.07
CA GLN A 136 -32.90 32.64 -22.15
C GLN A 136 -33.27 31.71 -21.00
N ILE A 137 -32.26 31.08 -20.41
CA ILE A 137 -32.45 30.12 -19.31
C ILE A 137 -31.70 30.64 -18.08
N LEU A 138 -32.41 30.74 -16.97
CA LEU A 138 -31.80 30.94 -15.65
C LEU A 138 -31.82 29.61 -14.90
N HIS A 139 -30.78 29.36 -14.09
CA HIS A 139 -30.65 28.11 -13.34
C HIS A 139 -31.02 28.31 -11.88
N ALA A 140 -31.99 27.53 -11.39
CA ALA A 140 -32.47 27.65 -10.01
C ALA A 140 -31.38 27.34 -8.96
N GLY A 141 -31.40 28.07 -7.84
CA GLY A 141 -30.53 27.84 -6.66
C GLY A 141 -29.13 28.45 -6.73
N ARG A 142 -28.86 29.29 -7.73
CA ARG A 142 -27.61 30.06 -7.87
C ARG A 142 -27.90 31.44 -8.47
N ASP A 143 -26.87 32.27 -8.53
CA ASP A 143 -26.95 33.54 -9.26
C ASP A 143 -26.88 33.29 -10.77
N GLY A 144 -27.66 34.07 -11.52
CA GLY A 144 -27.74 34.02 -12.96
C GLY A 144 -27.74 35.41 -13.58
N SER A 145 -27.60 35.49 -14.91
CA SER A 145 -27.64 36.77 -15.61
C SER A 145 -28.40 36.65 -16.93
N LEU A 146 -29.30 37.61 -17.19
CA LEU A 146 -29.97 37.80 -18.48
C LEU A 146 -29.21 38.83 -19.30
N ALA A 147 -29.11 38.63 -20.62
CA ALA A 147 -28.47 39.56 -21.54
C ALA A 147 -29.51 40.25 -22.44
N CYS A 148 -29.44 41.56 -22.56
CA CYS A 148 -30.26 42.33 -23.48
C CYS A 148 -29.59 42.36 -24.85
N HIS A 149 -30.13 41.62 -25.82
CA HIS A 149 -29.57 41.58 -27.17
C HIS A 149 -30.10 42.74 -28.02
N LEU A 150 -29.34 43.83 -28.13
CA LEU A 150 -29.62 44.96 -29.02
C LEU A 150 -28.47 45.12 -30.00
N ASN A 151 -28.70 44.79 -31.26
CA ASN A 151 -27.65 44.78 -32.28
C ASN A 151 -27.72 46.05 -33.13
N PHE A 152 -26.80 46.98 -32.89
CA PHE A 152 -26.72 48.27 -33.59
C PHE A 152 -25.26 48.60 -33.94
N PRO A 153 -25.01 49.41 -34.99
CA PRO A 153 -23.65 49.85 -35.31
C PRO A 153 -23.08 50.75 -34.21
N GLN A 154 -21.75 50.89 -34.16
CA GLN A 154 -21.05 51.69 -33.16
C GLN A 154 -21.44 53.18 -33.15
N SER A 155 -21.99 53.69 -34.25
CA SER A 155 -22.54 55.05 -34.36
C SER A 155 -23.76 55.28 -33.47
N CYS A 156 -24.45 54.20 -33.09
CA CYS A 156 -25.60 54.22 -32.20
C CYS A 156 -25.18 53.99 -30.75
N VAL A 157 -25.34 55.01 -29.91
CA VAL A 157 -25.01 54.92 -28.48
C VAL A 157 -26.24 54.45 -27.71
N LEU A 158 -26.12 53.32 -27.00
CA LEU A 158 -27.13 52.80 -26.10
C LEU A 158 -26.83 53.22 -24.65
N ASP A 159 -27.80 53.84 -23.98
CA ASP A 159 -27.70 54.21 -22.57
C ASP A 159 -29.04 53.99 -21.83
N SER A 160 -29.07 54.32 -20.53
CA SER A 160 -30.28 54.34 -19.70
C SER A 160 -31.06 53.02 -19.70
N LEU A 161 -30.36 51.89 -19.58
CA LEU A 161 -30.97 50.56 -19.60
C LEU A 161 -31.90 50.34 -18.41
N LYS A 162 -33.14 49.94 -18.70
CA LYS A 162 -34.16 49.55 -17.75
C LYS A 162 -34.65 48.14 -18.03
N TRP A 163 -34.99 47.41 -16.98
CA TRP A 163 -35.52 46.05 -17.08
C TRP A 163 -36.94 45.99 -16.53
N TYR A 164 -37.76 45.17 -17.16
CA TYR A 164 -39.14 44.94 -16.81
C TYR A 164 -39.40 43.44 -16.73
N LYS A 165 -40.24 43.04 -15.78
CA LYS A 165 -40.77 41.68 -15.68
C LYS A 165 -42.28 41.78 -15.58
N ASP A 166 -43.00 41.01 -16.39
CA ASP A 166 -44.47 40.97 -16.38
C ASP A 166 -45.11 42.39 -16.44
N CYS A 167 -44.51 43.28 -17.25
CA CYS A 167 -44.90 44.68 -17.45
C CYS A 167 -44.59 45.67 -16.32
N GLU A 168 -43.92 45.25 -15.26
CA GLU A 168 -43.48 46.13 -14.17
C GLU A 168 -41.96 46.34 -14.19
N GLU A 169 -41.53 47.58 -13.92
CA GLU A 169 -40.10 47.91 -13.82
C GLU A 169 -39.50 47.14 -12.64
N ILE A 170 -38.44 46.37 -12.90
CA ILE A 170 -37.78 45.55 -11.89
C ILE A 170 -37.12 46.47 -10.87
N LYS A 171 -37.51 46.30 -9.60
CA LYS A 171 -36.96 47.03 -8.45
C LYS A 171 -36.58 46.03 -7.38
N GLY A 172 -35.41 46.21 -6.77
CA GLY A 172 -34.96 45.41 -5.63
C GLY A 172 -33.48 45.04 -5.68
N GLU A 173 -32.88 44.85 -4.52
CA GLU A 173 -31.43 44.57 -4.37
C GLU A 173 -31.00 43.23 -4.97
N ARG A 174 -31.94 42.29 -5.13
CA ARG A 174 -31.71 40.98 -5.76
C ARG A 174 -31.40 41.06 -7.26
N PHE A 175 -31.85 42.14 -7.89
CA PHE A 175 -31.72 42.40 -9.32
C PHE A 175 -30.75 43.54 -9.57
N ILE A 176 -29.55 43.21 -10.07
CA ILE A 176 -28.49 44.18 -10.32
C ILE A 176 -28.31 44.34 -11.82
N SER A 177 -28.66 45.51 -12.36
CA SER A 177 -28.36 45.85 -13.74
C SER A 177 -26.91 46.34 -13.89
N TRP A 178 -26.21 45.80 -14.88
CA TRP A 178 -24.84 46.17 -15.22
C TRP A 178 -24.67 46.06 -16.74
N GLU A 179 -24.15 47.11 -17.38
CA GLU A 179 -24.03 47.21 -18.84
C GLU A 179 -25.35 46.82 -19.55
N MET A 180 -25.33 45.77 -20.38
CA MET A 180 -26.46 45.19 -21.11
C MET A 180 -26.98 43.89 -20.45
N LYS A 181 -26.72 43.70 -19.15
CA LYS A 181 -27.08 42.49 -18.41
C LYS A 181 -27.87 42.80 -17.16
N LEU A 182 -28.72 41.85 -16.76
CA LEU A 182 -29.41 41.83 -15.48
C LEU A 182 -28.95 40.61 -14.69
N SER A 183 -28.26 40.84 -13.57
CA SER A 183 -27.90 39.80 -12.63
C SER A 183 -29.07 39.54 -11.68
N VAL A 184 -29.43 38.27 -11.51
CA VAL A 184 -30.52 37.80 -10.65
C VAL A 184 -29.89 36.92 -9.58
N SER A 185 -29.95 37.35 -8.32
CA SER A 185 -29.40 36.59 -7.20
C SER A 185 -30.37 35.53 -6.72
N ASN A 186 -29.86 34.36 -6.33
CA ASN A 186 -30.63 33.20 -5.84
C ASN A 186 -31.90 32.93 -6.68
N VAL A 187 -31.71 32.53 -7.94
CA VAL A 187 -32.80 32.30 -8.89
C VAL A 187 -33.78 31.24 -8.36
N SER A 188 -35.07 31.56 -8.40
CA SER A 188 -36.15 30.65 -8.01
C SER A 188 -37.03 30.26 -9.21
N ALA A 189 -37.98 29.34 -9.01
CA ALA A 189 -38.94 28.97 -10.05
C ALA A 189 -39.86 30.13 -10.44
N GLU A 190 -40.06 31.12 -9.56
CA GLU A 190 -40.91 32.29 -9.81
C GLU A 190 -40.23 33.33 -10.71
N ASP A 191 -38.91 33.21 -10.91
CA ASP A 191 -38.15 34.09 -11.80
C ASP A 191 -38.33 33.73 -13.28
N GLY A 192 -39.03 32.64 -13.60
CA GLY A 192 -39.46 32.35 -14.97
C GLY A 192 -40.54 33.33 -15.42
N GLY A 193 -40.62 33.59 -16.73
CA GLY A 193 -41.66 34.46 -17.28
C GLY A 193 -41.17 35.38 -18.39
N SER A 194 -41.88 36.49 -18.57
CA SER A 194 -41.68 37.44 -19.65
C SER A 194 -40.87 38.65 -19.18
N TYR A 195 -39.67 38.83 -19.72
CA TYR A 195 -38.75 39.93 -19.39
C TYR A 195 -38.52 40.86 -20.58
N ALA A 196 -38.51 42.17 -20.36
CA ALA A 196 -38.09 43.14 -21.36
C ALA A 196 -36.95 44.00 -20.86
N CYS A 197 -36.07 44.35 -21.78
CA CYS A 197 -35.09 45.40 -21.57
C CYS A 197 -35.39 46.57 -22.50
N GLN A 198 -35.38 47.77 -21.93
CA GLN A 198 -35.59 49.02 -22.65
C GLN A 198 -34.32 49.86 -22.54
N ALA A 199 -33.79 50.30 -23.67
CA ALA A 199 -32.65 51.19 -23.73
C ALA A 199 -33.00 52.45 -24.52
N ARG A 200 -32.29 53.54 -24.23
CA ARG A 200 -32.34 54.76 -25.03
C ARG A 200 -31.21 54.72 -26.04
N LEU A 201 -31.58 54.78 -27.32
CA LEU A 201 -30.69 54.78 -28.46
C LEU A 201 -30.50 56.22 -28.95
N THR A 202 -29.27 56.70 -28.96
CA THR A 202 -28.92 58.01 -29.52
C THR A 202 -28.16 57.84 -30.82
N HIS A 203 -28.68 58.38 -31.92
CA HIS A 203 -28.04 58.38 -33.23
C HIS A 203 -28.16 59.76 -33.87
N THR A 204 -27.05 60.35 -34.30
CA THR A 204 -27.02 61.70 -34.93
C THR A 204 -27.73 62.79 -34.11
N GLY A 205 -27.68 62.70 -32.78
CA GLY A 205 -28.33 63.65 -31.87
C GLY A 205 -29.83 63.44 -31.67
N LYS A 206 -30.46 62.49 -32.39
CA LYS A 206 -31.86 62.07 -32.15
C LYS A 206 -31.88 60.90 -31.16
N GLN A 207 -32.85 60.93 -30.25
CA GLN A 207 -33.05 59.91 -29.24
C GLN A 207 -34.28 59.06 -29.58
N TYR A 208 -34.13 57.75 -29.44
CA TYR A 208 -35.16 56.76 -29.65
C TYR A 208 -35.21 55.79 -28.47
N THR A 209 -36.34 55.13 -28.30
CA THR A 209 -36.49 54.05 -27.31
C THR A 209 -36.52 52.72 -28.05
N VAL A 210 -35.70 51.77 -27.59
CA VAL A 210 -35.65 50.40 -28.13
C VAL A 210 -36.03 49.44 -27.03
N LEU A 211 -36.87 48.46 -27.35
CA LEU A 211 -37.32 47.43 -26.45
C LEU A 211 -37.02 46.06 -27.04
N ASN A 212 -36.40 45.19 -26.25
CA ASN A 212 -36.22 43.78 -26.58
C ASN A 212 -36.94 42.88 -25.57
N SER A 213 -37.59 41.87 -26.12
CA SER A 213 -38.53 40.95 -25.48
C SER A 213 -37.88 39.59 -25.31
N ILE A 214 -37.87 39.08 -24.07
CA ILE A 214 -37.12 37.89 -23.67
C ILE A 214 -38.06 36.95 -22.91
N ILE A 215 -38.15 35.71 -23.36
CA ILE A 215 -38.79 34.64 -22.57
C ILE A 215 -37.72 33.98 -21.72
N VAL A 216 -37.93 33.94 -20.40
CA VAL A 216 -37.03 33.31 -19.45
C VAL A 216 -37.62 32.02 -18.93
N ASN A 217 -36.92 30.93 -19.18
CA ASN A 217 -37.24 29.62 -18.61
C ASN A 217 -36.32 29.32 -17.43
N ILE A 218 -36.86 28.70 -16.38
CA ILE A 218 -36.05 28.23 -15.25
C ILE A 218 -35.60 26.81 -15.50
N GLY A 219 -34.31 26.65 -15.79
CA GLY A 219 -33.64 25.37 -15.90
C GLY A 219 -33.23 24.82 -14.54
N ARG A 220 -33.25 23.50 -14.40
CA ARG A 220 -32.58 22.82 -13.27
C ARG A 220 -31.12 22.61 -13.59
N ILE A 221 -30.28 22.65 -12.56
CA ILE A 221 -28.86 22.34 -12.70
C ILE A 221 -28.71 20.82 -12.76
N PRO A 222 -28.01 20.25 -13.76
CA PRO A 222 -27.73 18.82 -13.81
C PRO A 222 -26.99 18.36 -12.56
N LYS A 223 -27.37 17.23 -11.99
CA LYS A 223 -26.68 16.64 -10.84
C LYS A 223 -25.81 15.48 -11.30
N ILE A 224 -24.50 15.58 -11.09
CA ILE A 224 -23.59 14.46 -11.31
C ILE A 224 -23.68 13.50 -10.12
N ILE A 225 -24.15 12.29 -10.35
CA ILE A 225 -24.24 11.20 -9.36
C ILE A 225 -22.87 10.57 -9.16
N TYR A 226 -22.12 10.39 -10.26
CA TYR A 226 -20.80 9.80 -10.28
C TYR A 226 -20.03 10.38 -11.49
N PRO A 227 -18.73 10.72 -11.37
CA PRO A 227 -17.87 10.55 -10.20
C PRO A 227 -18.20 11.50 -9.03
N LYS A 228 -17.70 11.20 -7.82
CA LYS A 228 -17.94 11.98 -6.59
C LYS A 228 -16.64 12.55 -6.01
N ASN A 229 -15.80 13.15 -6.86
CA ASN A 229 -14.49 13.69 -6.46
C ASN A 229 -13.63 12.64 -5.73
N ASN A 230 -13.70 11.39 -6.22
CA ASN A 230 -13.12 10.22 -5.60
C ASN A 230 -11.85 9.75 -6.33
N SER A 231 -11.11 8.84 -5.72
CA SER A 231 -10.01 8.14 -6.38
C SER A 231 -10.40 6.72 -6.79
N ILE A 232 -9.84 6.24 -7.89
CA ILE A 232 -10.01 4.88 -8.40
C ILE A 232 -8.65 4.20 -8.44
N GLU A 233 -8.53 3.02 -7.84
CA GLU A 233 -7.30 2.22 -7.87
C GLU A 233 -7.28 1.35 -9.13
N VAL A 234 -6.22 1.46 -9.93
CA VAL A 234 -6.12 0.79 -11.23
C VAL A 234 -4.68 0.40 -11.53
N GLN A 235 -4.49 -0.76 -12.18
CA GLN A 235 -3.18 -1.27 -12.54
C GLN A 235 -2.62 -0.57 -13.79
N LEU A 236 -1.31 -0.34 -13.81
CA LEU A 236 -0.61 0.19 -14.98
C LEU A 236 -0.79 -0.74 -16.19
N GLY A 237 -1.12 -0.16 -17.35
CA GLY A 237 -1.36 -0.88 -18.60
C GLY A 237 -2.73 -1.54 -18.71
N SER A 238 -3.57 -1.50 -17.67
CA SER A 238 -4.92 -2.08 -17.75
C SER A 238 -5.89 -1.19 -18.54
N PRO A 239 -6.88 -1.78 -19.25
CA PRO A 239 -8.00 -1.03 -19.80
C PRO A 239 -8.95 -0.61 -18.67
N LEU A 240 -9.52 0.59 -18.76
CA LEU A 240 -10.44 1.14 -17.77
C LEU A 240 -11.60 1.85 -18.46
N ILE A 241 -12.82 1.63 -17.99
CA ILE A 241 -14.00 2.41 -18.38
C ILE A 241 -14.59 3.03 -17.12
N VAL A 242 -14.83 4.34 -17.16
CA VAL A 242 -15.48 5.06 -16.07
C VAL A 242 -16.70 5.78 -16.61
N ASP A 243 -17.84 5.53 -15.99
CA ASP A 243 -19.09 6.19 -16.38
C ASP A 243 -19.22 7.55 -15.68
N CYS A 244 -19.77 8.55 -16.37
CA CYS A 244 -20.32 9.73 -15.74
C CYS A 244 -21.83 9.63 -15.74
N ASN A 245 -22.43 9.49 -14.55
CA ASN A 245 -23.87 9.36 -14.37
C ASN A 245 -24.45 10.69 -13.92
N ILE A 246 -25.39 11.23 -14.69
CA ILE A 246 -25.93 12.58 -14.53
C ILE A 246 -27.45 12.49 -14.49
N THR A 247 -28.08 13.22 -13.57
CA THR A 247 -29.53 13.46 -13.58
C THR A 247 -29.81 14.84 -14.12
N ASP A 248 -30.65 14.93 -15.16
CA ASP A 248 -30.98 16.19 -15.83
C ASP A 248 -32.44 16.21 -16.31
N THR A 249 -32.90 17.36 -16.78
CA THR A 249 -34.26 17.60 -17.30
C THR A 249 -34.29 17.62 -18.83
N ARG A 250 -35.46 17.30 -19.41
CA ARG A 250 -35.66 17.14 -20.86
C ARG A 250 -35.27 18.37 -21.70
N ASP A 251 -35.31 19.57 -21.12
CA ASP A 251 -35.10 20.82 -21.85
C ASP A 251 -33.65 21.33 -21.79
N ASN A 252 -32.73 20.56 -21.20
CA ASN A 252 -31.35 20.99 -21.03
C ASN A 252 -30.45 20.50 -22.19
N THR A 253 -30.10 21.44 -23.07
CA THR A 253 -29.21 21.22 -24.22
C THR A 253 -27.73 21.41 -23.88
N ASN A 254 -27.37 21.58 -22.61
CA ASN A 254 -25.99 21.78 -22.21
C ASN A 254 -25.12 20.57 -22.59
N LEU A 255 -23.91 20.85 -23.08
CA LEU A 255 -22.94 19.83 -23.44
C LEU A 255 -22.53 19.04 -22.18
N ARG A 256 -22.63 17.70 -22.28
CA ARG A 256 -22.14 16.75 -21.29
C ARG A 256 -20.88 16.10 -21.85
N CYS A 257 -19.74 16.30 -21.19
CA CYS A 257 -18.46 15.85 -21.72
C CYS A 257 -17.39 15.63 -20.64
N TRP A 258 -16.35 14.90 -21.00
CA TRP A 258 -15.15 14.70 -20.23
C TRP A 258 -14.06 15.70 -20.64
N ARG A 259 -13.41 16.27 -19.63
CA ARG A 259 -12.31 17.21 -19.78
C ARG A 259 -11.09 16.78 -18.99
N VAL A 260 -9.93 17.07 -19.57
CA VAL A 260 -8.62 16.96 -18.92
C VAL A 260 -7.91 18.28 -19.15
N ASN A 261 -7.45 18.91 -18.07
CA ASN A 261 -6.79 20.22 -18.11
C ASN A 261 -7.61 21.28 -18.89
N ASN A 262 -8.92 21.36 -18.62
CA ASN A 262 -9.91 22.22 -19.30
C ASN A 262 -10.15 21.98 -20.80
N MET A 263 -9.43 21.07 -21.47
CA MET A 263 -9.66 20.66 -22.85
C MET A 263 -10.54 19.40 -22.92
N LEU A 264 -11.27 19.21 -24.03
CA LEU A 264 -12.04 17.99 -24.26
C LEU A 264 -11.09 16.80 -24.38
N VAL A 265 -11.46 15.65 -23.80
CA VAL A 265 -10.64 14.44 -23.82
C VAL A 265 -10.25 14.02 -25.23
N ASN A 266 -11.20 14.05 -26.16
CA ASN A 266 -10.96 13.65 -27.55
C ASN A 266 -9.98 14.59 -28.27
N ASP A 267 -9.92 15.86 -27.89
CA ASP A 267 -8.97 16.82 -28.46
C ASP A 267 -7.59 16.66 -27.81
N TYR A 268 -7.54 16.54 -26.49
CA TYR A 268 -6.29 16.36 -25.73
C TYR A 268 -5.55 15.09 -26.16
N TYR A 269 -6.27 13.97 -26.34
CA TYR A 269 -5.70 12.68 -26.73
C TYR A 269 -5.87 12.37 -28.22
N ASN A 270 -6.10 13.37 -29.07
CA ASN A 270 -6.40 13.17 -30.51
C ASN A 270 -5.32 12.36 -31.24
N GLU A 271 -4.04 12.62 -30.95
CA GLU A 271 -2.90 11.91 -31.57
C GLU A 271 -2.82 10.45 -31.13
N SER A 272 -2.90 10.22 -29.82
CA SER A 272 -2.75 8.87 -29.26
C SER A 272 -3.99 8.00 -29.41
N ARG A 273 -5.19 8.62 -29.44
CA ARG A 273 -6.52 7.98 -29.36
C ARG A 273 -6.66 6.93 -28.25
N ARG A 274 -5.78 6.99 -27.25
CA ARG A 274 -5.68 6.01 -26.15
C ARG A 274 -6.82 6.15 -25.17
N ILE A 275 -7.19 7.39 -24.87
CA ILE A 275 -8.33 7.74 -24.02
C ILE A 275 -9.37 8.40 -24.90
N ARG A 276 -10.61 7.92 -24.81
CA ARG A 276 -11.73 8.39 -25.63
C ARG A 276 -12.97 8.54 -24.78
N GLU A 277 -13.69 9.61 -25.04
CA GLU A 277 -15.08 9.72 -24.61
C GLU A 277 -15.95 8.82 -25.50
N GLY A 278 -16.87 8.06 -24.90
CA GLY A 278 -17.85 7.28 -25.66
C GLY A 278 -19.20 7.99 -25.78
N PHE A 279 -20.18 7.25 -26.27
CA PHE A 279 -21.46 7.82 -26.65
C PHE A 279 -22.34 8.14 -25.44
N GLU A 280 -23.04 9.26 -25.52
CA GLU A 280 -24.09 9.60 -24.56
C GLU A 280 -25.26 8.62 -24.68
N SER A 281 -25.61 8.00 -23.56
CA SER A 281 -26.81 7.16 -23.42
C SER A 281 -27.74 7.79 -22.40
N HIS A 282 -29.06 7.58 -22.55
CA HIS A 282 -30.03 8.15 -21.63
C HIS A 282 -31.17 7.19 -21.30
N ILE A 283 -31.63 7.24 -20.05
CA ILE A 283 -32.75 6.46 -19.54
C ILE A 283 -33.79 7.42 -18.95
N PHE A 284 -35.04 7.27 -19.37
CA PHE A 284 -36.14 8.08 -18.86
C PHE A 284 -36.69 7.52 -17.55
N SER A 285 -36.75 8.36 -16.52
CA SER A 285 -37.57 8.13 -15.32
C SER A 285 -38.65 9.20 -15.23
N GLN A 286 -39.76 8.93 -14.54
CA GLN A 286 -41.02 9.69 -14.60
C GLN A 286 -40.90 11.23 -14.54
N LYS A 287 -39.86 11.78 -13.88
CA LYS A 287 -39.61 13.23 -13.79
C LYS A 287 -38.21 13.67 -14.20
N ASP A 288 -37.23 12.76 -14.28
CA ASP A 288 -35.82 13.06 -14.52
C ASP A 288 -35.24 12.11 -15.58
N ILE A 289 -34.29 12.61 -16.38
CA ILE A 289 -33.54 11.82 -17.35
C ILE A 289 -32.17 11.52 -16.77
N PHE A 290 -31.78 10.25 -16.81
CA PHE A 290 -30.44 9.82 -16.42
C PHE A 290 -29.58 9.72 -17.67
N TYR A 291 -28.57 10.57 -17.76
CA TYR A 291 -27.56 10.53 -18.81
C TYR A 291 -26.33 9.80 -18.31
N THR A 292 -25.76 8.95 -19.16
CA THR A 292 -24.49 8.27 -18.91
C THR A 292 -23.54 8.54 -20.08
N VAL A 293 -22.40 9.15 -19.77
CA VAL A 293 -21.31 9.42 -20.71
C VAL A 293 -20.05 8.75 -20.17
N ASN A 294 -19.53 7.76 -20.88
CA ASN A 294 -18.37 7.01 -20.42
C ASN A 294 -17.06 7.60 -20.97
N ILE A 295 -15.97 7.39 -20.21
CA ILE A 295 -14.60 7.61 -20.66
C ILE A 295 -13.88 6.26 -20.67
N THR A 296 -13.23 5.95 -21.78
CA THR A 296 -12.57 4.67 -22.04
C THR A 296 -11.08 4.89 -22.19
N PHE A 297 -10.30 4.20 -21.37
CA PHE A 297 -8.86 4.07 -21.44
C PHE A 297 -8.52 2.72 -22.06
N LEU A 298 -7.84 2.72 -23.21
CA LEU A 298 -7.33 1.48 -23.81
C LEU A 298 -6.24 0.85 -22.95
N GLU A 299 -5.34 1.68 -22.44
CA GLU A 299 -4.27 1.32 -21.50
C GLU A 299 -3.99 2.53 -20.60
N VAL A 300 -3.89 2.30 -19.30
CA VAL A 300 -3.57 3.34 -18.32
C VAL A 300 -2.06 3.51 -18.20
N LYS A 301 -1.57 4.74 -18.35
CA LYS A 301 -0.13 5.08 -18.30
C LYS A 301 0.24 5.77 -16.99
N MET A 302 1.54 5.82 -16.70
CA MET A 302 2.05 6.47 -15.48
C MET A 302 1.68 7.96 -15.42
N GLU A 303 1.60 8.61 -16.59
CA GLU A 303 1.17 10.01 -16.77
C GLU A 303 -0.29 10.27 -16.42
N ASP A 304 -1.14 9.24 -16.30
CA ASP A 304 -2.58 9.42 -15.99
C ASP A 304 -2.84 9.46 -14.48
N TYR A 305 -1.90 8.98 -13.65
CA TYR A 305 -2.06 8.93 -12.20
C TYR A 305 -1.89 10.31 -11.56
N GLY A 306 -2.69 10.60 -10.54
CA GLY A 306 -2.64 11.89 -9.84
C GLY A 306 -3.25 13.07 -10.62
N HIS A 307 -3.69 12.86 -11.86
CA HIS A 307 -4.38 13.86 -12.67
C HIS A 307 -5.91 13.72 -12.57
N PRO A 308 -6.67 14.82 -12.45
CA PRO A 308 -8.11 14.77 -12.40
C PRO A 308 -8.72 14.66 -13.81
N PHE A 309 -9.54 13.62 -14.01
CA PHE A 309 -10.43 13.49 -15.15
C PHE A 309 -11.79 14.04 -14.75
N VAL A 310 -12.26 15.10 -15.41
CA VAL A 310 -13.42 15.88 -14.98
C VAL A 310 -14.59 15.62 -15.91
N CYS A 311 -15.70 15.12 -15.38
CA CYS A 311 -16.97 15.11 -16.08
C CYS A 311 -17.68 16.46 -15.88
N HIS A 312 -18.05 17.09 -16.99
CA HIS A 312 -18.82 18.32 -17.04
C HIS A 312 -20.23 18.04 -17.56
N ALA A 313 -21.23 18.63 -16.91
CA ALA A 313 -22.62 18.63 -17.34
C ALA A 313 -23.17 20.06 -17.23
N GLY A 314 -23.00 20.84 -18.30
CA GLY A 314 -23.24 22.29 -18.27
C GLY A 314 -22.39 22.98 -17.21
N VAL A 315 -23.03 23.45 -16.14
CA VAL A 315 -22.37 24.17 -15.04
C VAL A 315 -21.91 23.28 -13.90
N SER A 316 -22.28 21.99 -13.90
CA SER A 316 -21.85 21.01 -12.91
C SER A 316 -20.58 20.33 -13.35
N ALA A 317 -19.65 20.11 -12.41
CA ALA A 317 -18.40 19.40 -12.65
C ALA A 317 -18.08 18.47 -11.48
N ALA A 318 -17.63 17.26 -11.80
CA ALA A 318 -17.11 16.31 -10.81
C ALA A 318 -15.97 15.52 -11.43
N TYR A 319 -15.01 15.10 -10.62
CA TYR A 319 -13.81 14.45 -11.13
C TYR A 319 -13.53 13.11 -10.45
N PHE A 320 -12.66 12.32 -11.08
CA PHE A 320 -11.97 11.23 -10.40
C PHE A 320 -10.46 11.32 -10.65
N ILE A 321 -9.68 10.70 -9.77
CA ILE A 321 -8.22 10.63 -9.88
C ILE A 321 -7.78 9.17 -9.83
N LEU A 322 -6.89 8.76 -10.74
CA LEU A 322 -6.31 7.42 -10.73
C LEU A 322 -5.21 7.31 -9.68
N LYS A 323 -5.22 6.19 -8.93
CA LYS A 323 -4.20 5.81 -7.96
C LYS A 323 -3.67 4.41 -8.25
N LEU A 324 -2.40 4.19 -7.91
CA LEU A 324 -1.82 2.86 -7.95
C LEU A 324 -2.47 1.98 -6.87
N PRO A 325 -2.72 0.70 -7.17
CA PRO A 325 -3.26 -0.24 -6.19
C PRO A 325 -2.26 -0.40 -5.05
N ALA A 326 -2.78 -0.44 -3.83
CA ALA A 326 -1.94 -0.65 -2.66
C ALA A 326 -1.20 -2.00 -2.76
N PRO A 327 0.10 -2.07 -2.41
CA PRO A 327 0.83 -3.33 -2.40
C PRO A 327 0.19 -4.31 -1.42
N ASN A 328 0.03 -5.57 -1.84
CA ASN A 328 -0.60 -6.61 -1.02
C ASN A 328 0.36 -7.10 0.07
N VAL A 329 0.47 -6.32 1.15
CA VAL A 329 1.33 -6.62 2.32
C VAL A 329 1.00 -7.98 2.94
N GLN A 330 -0.26 -8.40 2.90
CA GLN A 330 -0.71 -9.67 3.46
C GLN A 330 -0.12 -10.88 2.73
N ALA A 331 -0.01 -10.82 1.40
CA ALA A 331 0.62 -11.88 0.61
C ALA A 331 2.12 -12.01 0.92
N TYR A 332 2.84 -10.88 1.09
CA TYR A 332 4.25 -10.90 1.48
C TYR A 332 4.47 -11.46 2.90
N LEU A 333 3.58 -11.14 3.84
CA LEU A 333 3.64 -11.70 5.20
C LEU A 333 3.43 -13.21 5.21
N ILE A 334 2.46 -13.72 4.44
CA ILE A 334 2.21 -15.16 4.30
C ILE A 334 3.41 -15.85 3.65
N GLY A 335 3.95 -15.28 2.57
CA GLY A 335 5.14 -15.82 1.90
C GLY A 335 6.38 -15.86 2.81
N GLY A 336 6.60 -14.79 3.58
CA GLY A 336 7.69 -14.72 4.56
C GLY A 336 7.57 -15.77 5.66
N LEU A 337 6.36 -15.97 6.21
CA LEU A 337 6.11 -17.00 7.23
C LEU A 337 6.33 -18.41 6.67
N LEU A 338 5.86 -18.70 5.46
CA LEU A 338 6.06 -20.01 4.82
C LEU A 338 7.54 -20.30 4.55
N ALA A 339 8.32 -19.31 4.10
CA ALA A 339 9.75 -19.46 3.92
C ALA A 339 10.48 -19.72 5.24
N LEU A 340 10.07 -19.04 6.33
CA LEU A 340 10.66 -19.23 7.66
C LEU A 340 10.35 -20.63 8.23
N VAL A 341 9.11 -21.12 8.04
CA VAL A 341 8.75 -22.50 8.42
C VAL A 341 9.53 -23.52 7.59
N GLY A 342 9.64 -23.31 6.28
CA GLY A 342 10.39 -24.20 5.39
C GLY A 342 11.87 -24.28 5.72
N THR A 343 12.51 -23.14 6.03
CA THR A 343 13.91 -23.09 6.47
C THR A 343 14.11 -23.78 7.83
N ALA A 344 13.24 -23.53 8.81
CA ALA A 344 13.30 -24.23 10.10
C ALA A 344 13.13 -25.75 9.98
N ALA A 345 12.19 -26.21 9.15
CA ALA A 345 11.98 -27.63 8.87
C ALA A 345 13.19 -28.27 8.19
N SER A 346 13.81 -27.56 7.23
CA SER A 346 15.05 -28.02 6.57
C SER A 346 16.20 -28.17 7.55
N VAL A 347 16.40 -27.20 8.45
CA VAL A 347 17.42 -27.28 9.51
C VAL A 347 17.15 -28.46 10.45
N MET A 348 15.90 -28.65 10.87
CA MET A 348 15.51 -29.79 11.71
C MET A 348 15.72 -31.14 11.03
N TYR A 349 15.47 -31.22 9.73
CA TYR A 349 15.70 -32.43 8.93
C TYR A 349 17.20 -32.74 8.81
N LEU A 350 18.02 -31.74 8.49
CA LEU A 350 19.48 -31.89 8.45
C LEU A 350 20.03 -32.31 9.82
N TYR A 351 19.54 -31.69 10.91
CA TYR A 351 19.91 -32.08 12.27
C TYR A 351 19.57 -33.55 12.55
N SER A 352 18.41 -34.04 12.10
CA SER A 352 18.02 -35.44 12.31
C SER A 352 18.93 -36.43 11.59
N ILE A 353 19.39 -36.11 10.37
CA ILE A 353 20.33 -36.97 9.62
C ILE A 353 21.69 -37.00 10.31
N PHE A 354 22.23 -35.83 10.65
CA PHE A 354 23.56 -35.71 11.24
C PHE A 354 23.57 -35.85 12.77
N LYS A 355 22.46 -36.26 13.39
CA LYS A 355 22.35 -36.35 14.86
C LYS A 355 23.47 -37.21 15.45
N ILE A 356 23.77 -38.35 14.82
CA ILE A 356 24.81 -39.27 15.27
C ILE A 356 26.19 -38.64 15.10
N ASP A 357 26.48 -38.07 13.93
CA ASP A 357 27.76 -37.45 13.63
C ASP A 357 28.04 -36.21 14.51
N ILE A 358 27.02 -35.39 14.77
CA ILE A 358 27.10 -34.23 15.66
C ILE A 358 27.35 -34.68 17.11
N VAL A 359 26.67 -35.73 17.58
CA VAL A 359 26.88 -36.27 18.93
C VAL A 359 28.25 -36.92 19.07
N LEU A 360 28.72 -37.64 18.06
CA LEU A 360 30.05 -38.26 18.03
C LEU A 360 31.15 -37.19 17.98
N TRP A 361 30.97 -36.15 17.17
CA TRP A 361 31.88 -35.01 17.13
C TRP A 361 31.89 -34.22 18.44
N TYR A 362 30.72 -33.98 19.05
CA TYR A 362 30.63 -33.34 20.36
C TYR A 362 31.32 -34.16 21.44
N ARG A 363 31.16 -35.49 21.44
CA ARG A 363 31.90 -36.39 22.35
C ARG A 363 33.40 -36.33 22.07
N SER A 364 33.86 -36.40 20.83
CA SER A 364 35.30 -36.39 20.54
C SER A 364 35.95 -35.03 20.83
N ALA A 365 35.25 -33.92 20.61
CA ALA A 365 35.76 -32.57 20.81
C ALA A 365 35.73 -32.13 22.29
N PHE A 366 34.76 -32.58 23.08
CA PHE A 366 34.55 -32.11 24.46
C PHE A 366 34.70 -33.18 25.56
N HIS A 367 34.78 -34.49 25.25
CA HIS A 367 35.29 -35.52 26.19
C HIS A 367 36.80 -35.72 26.06
N SER A 368 37.56 -34.64 26.16
CA SER A 368 38.95 -34.72 26.62
C SER A 368 39.08 -33.86 27.88
N PRO A 369 38.86 -34.45 29.07
CA PRO A 369 39.15 -33.73 30.30
C PRO A 369 40.66 -33.75 30.53
N GLY A 370 41.23 -32.56 30.66
CA GLY A 370 42.65 -32.35 30.97
C GLY A 370 43.13 -33.26 32.10
N ASN A 371 44.30 -33.88 31.86
CA ASN A 371 45.06 -34.83 32.68
C ASN A 371 44.82 -36.33 32.47
N GLY A 372 43.99 -36.78 31.52
CA GLY A 372 44.05 -38.14 30.93
C GLY A 372 43.85 -39.34 31.87
N LYS A 373 43.64 -39.14 33.18
CA LYS A 373 43.33 -40.16 34.18
C LYS A 373 41.99 -39.85 34.82
N ILE A 374 40.99 -40.69 34.52
CA ILE A 374 39.58 -40.52 34.90
C ILE A 374 39.28 -41.21 36.24
N TYR A 375 40.08 -42.21 36.64
CA TYR A 375 39.88 -43.02 37.84
C TYR A 375 41.07 -42.91 38.79
N ASP A 376 40.79 -42.97 40.09
CA ASP A 376 41.82 -42.93 41.14
C ASP A 376 42.46 -44.30 41.37
N ALA A 377 41.69 -45.38 41.23
CA ALA A 377 42.21 -46.74 41.31
C ALA A 377 41.41 -47.75 40.48
N TYR A 378 42.13 -48.71 39.88
CA TYR A 378 41.58 -49.91 39.27
C TYR A 378 41.54 -51.04 40.31
N VAL A 379 40.43 -51.77 40.45
CA VAL A 379 40.33 -52.89 41.39
C VAL A 379 40.37 -54.23 40.66
N LEU A 380 41.41 -55.02 40.95
CA LEU A 380 41.62 -56.37 40.46
C LEU A 380 41.33 -57.37 41.59
N TYR A 381 40.40 -58.29 41.36
CA TYR A 381 39.99 -59.30 42.33
C TYR A 381 39.66 -60.62 41.61
N PRO A 382 39.82 -61.78 42.28
CA PRO A 382 39.49 -63.07 41.69
C PRO A 382 37.97 -63.21 41.49
N LYS A 383 37.54 -63.50 40.26
CA LYS A 383 36.15 -63.84 39.92
C LYS A 383 35.83 -65.28 40.35
N PRO A 384 34.76 -65.54 41.13
CA PRO A 384 34.43 -66.88 41.60
C PRO A 384 33.91 -67.78 40.46
N GLN A 385 34.44 -68.99 40.32
CA GLN A 385 33.94 -69.98 39.35
C GLN A 385 32.92 -70.97 39.95
N ARG A 386 32.82 -71.14 41.28
CA ARG A 386 31.77 -71.92 41.99
C ARG A 386 31.52 -71.40 43.43
N GLU A 387 30.25 -71.47 43.87
CA GLU A 387 29.59 -70.58 44.86
C GLU A 387 29.99 -70.62 46.35
N ILE A 388 31.07 -71.30 46.79
CA ILE A 388 31.19 -71.64 48.24
C ILE A 388 32.16 -70.73 49.02
N GLN A 389 32.94 -69.84 48.38
CA GLN A 389 33.81 -68.86 49.07
C GLN A 389 33.71 -67.41 48.55
N SER A 390 32.74 -67.10 47.68
CA SER A 390 32.69 -65.79 47.02
C SER A 390 32.16 -64.64 47.88
N ARG A 391 31.36 -64.94 48.93
CA ARG A 391 30.61 -63.90 49.63
C ARG A 391 31.49 -62.86 50.34
N GLU A 392 32.65 -63.24 50.83
CA GLU A 392 33.52 -62.30 51.56
C GLU A 392 34.28 -61.37 50.61
N VAL A 393 34.81 -61.91 49.50
CA VAL A 393 35.46 -61.14 48.43
C VAL A 393 34.45 -60.19 47.78
N ASP A 394 33.28 -60.69 47.40
CA ASP A 394 32.23 -59.90 46.76
C ASP A 394 31.73 -58.80 47.70
N THR A 395 31.59 -59.08 49.00
CA THR A 395 31.21 -58.07 50.00
C THR A 395 32.30 -57.01 50.16
N LEU A 396 33.58 -57.40 50.20
CA LEU A 396 34.68 -56.45 50.26
C LEU A 396 34.73 -55.56 49.01
N VAL A 397 34.68 -56.16 47.82
CA VAL A 397 34.91 -55.47 46.54
C VAL A 397 33.69 -54.66 46.11
N TRP A 398 32.47 -55.21 46.21
CA TRP A 398 31.27 -54.55 45.67
C TRP A 398 30.53 -53.68 46.69
N LYS A 399 30.75 -53.89 48.00
CA LYS A 399 30.07 -53.11 49.05
C LYS A 399 31.04 -52.25 49.85
N ILE A 400 32.07 -52.84 50.46
CA ILE A 400 32.94 -52.11 51.40
C ILE A 400 33.87 -51.12 50.69
N LEU A 401 34.53 -51.53 49.59
CA LEU A 401 35.42 -50.65 48.83
C LEU A 401 34.67 -49.40 48.29
N PRO A 402 33.53 -49.52 47.58
CA PRO A 402 32.72 -48.37 47.16
C PRO A 402 32.25 -47.49 48.32
N GLU A 403 31.71 -48.10 49.39
CA GLU A 403 31.14 -47.36 50.52
C GLU A 403 32.20 -46.53 51.27
N VAL A 404 33.43 -47.03 51.40
CA VAL A 404 34.49 -46.27 52.07
C VAL A 404 35.20 -45.34 51.10
N LEU A 405 35.70 -45.86 49.97
CA LEU A 405 36.57 -45.09 49.09
C LEU A 405 35.80 -44.09 48.22
N GLU A 406 34.64 -44.46 47.67
CA GLU A 406 33.84 -43.56 46.83
C GLU A 406 32.97 -42.62 47.66
N ARG A 407 32.25 -43.14 48.67
CA ARG A 407 31.27 -42.35 49.42
C ARG A 407 31.87 -41.56 50.58
N GLN A 408 32.84 -42.10 51.32
CA GLN A 408 33.45 -41.39 52.47
C GLN A 408 34.72 -40.63 52.11
N CYS A 409 35.51 -41.14 51.16
CA CYS A 409 36.79 -40.53 50.77
C CYS A 409 36.75 -39.78 49.42
N GLY A 410 35.66 -39.91 48.65
CA GLY A 410 35.49 -39.18 47.39
C GLY A 410 36.37 -39.64 46.22
N TYR A 411 36.96 -40.84 46.30
CA TYR A 411 37.74 -41.42 45.20
C TYR A 411 36.83 -42.04 44.13
N LYS A 412 37.30 -42.11 42.89
CA LYS A 412 36.60 -42.81 41.81
C LYS A 412 37.26 -44.14 41.49
N LEU A 413 36.60 -45.26 41.78
CA LEU A 413 37.12 -46.58 41.48
C LEU A 413 36.63 -47.07 40.12
N PHE A 414 37.44 -47.87 39.44
CA PHE A 414 37.01 -48.70 38.33
C PHE A 414 36.99 -50.16 38.78
N ILE A 415 35.81 -50.78 38.80
CA ILE A 415 35.60 -52.19 39.13
C ILE A 415 35.13 -52.92 37.88
N PHE A 416 35.95 -53.85 37.41
CA PHE A 416 35.63 -54.68 36.26
C PHE A 416 34.36 -55.51 36.53
N GLY A 417 33.37 -55.44 35.62
CA GLY A 417 32.04 -56.06 35.78
C GLY A 417 30.95 -55.13 36.34
N ARG A 418 31.30 -53.98 36.94
CA ARG A 418 30.35 -52.92 37.34
C ARG A 418 30.37 -51.75 36.36
N ASP A 419 31.57 -51.32 35.98
CA ASP A 419 31.80 -50.03 35.30
C ASP A 419 32.07 -50.18 33.78
N GLU A 420 31.90 -51.38 33.23
CA GLU A 420 32.12 -51.68 31.80
C GLU A 420 30.86 -51.49 30.93
N PHE A 421 31.05 -51.13 29.65
CA PHE A 421 29.96 -51.12 28.67
C PHE A 421 29.81 -52.49 28.01
N PRO A 422 28.59 -53.07 27.94
CA PRO A 422 28.40 -54.39 27.34
C PRO A 422 28.77 -54.37 25.84
N GLY A 423 29.50 -55.40 25.39
CA GLY A 423 29.83 -55.62 23.97
C GLY A 423 31.27 -55.26 23.54
N GLN A 424 32.13 -54.83 24.45
CA GLN A 424 33.56 -54.58 24.17
C GLN A 424 34.44 -55.82 24.43
N ALA A 425 35.55 -55.94 23.70
CA ALA A 425 36.53 -57.02 23.92
C ALA A 425 37.29 -56.79 25.24
N VAL A 426 37.22 -57.77 26.15
CA VAL A 426 37.69 -57.64 27.54
C VAL A 426 39.15 -57.16 27.66
N ALA A 427 40.05 -57.68 26.84
CA ALA A 427 41.46 -57.28 26.87
C ALA A 427 41.69 -55.79 26.55
N ASN A 428 40.92 -55.22 25.61
CA ASN A 428 41.03 -53.80 25.25
C ASN A 428 40.45 -52.91 26.35
N VAL A 429 39.34 -53.33 26.96
CA VAL A 429 38.72 -52.63 28.09
C VAL A 429 39.71 -52.53 29.26
N ILE A 430 40.43 -53.61 29.57
CA ILE A 430 41.40 -53.62 30.66
C ILE A 430 42.62 -52.73 30.32
N ASP A 431 43.18 -52.85 29.11
CA ASP A 431 44.35 -52.07 28.67
C ASP A 431 44.07 -50.56 28.58
N GLU A 432 42.89 -50.18 28.08
CA GLU A 432 42.50 -48.77 27.98
C GLU A 432 42.16 -48.19 29.35
N ASN A 433 41.37 -48.89 30.18
CA ASN A 433 40.90 -48.34 31.45
C ASN A 433 41.99 -48.31 32.53
N ILE A 434 42.96 -49.24 32.53
CA ILE A 434 44.08 -49.16 33.47
C ILE A 434 44.95 -47.92 33.21
N LYS A 435 45.12 -47.51 31.94
CA LYS A 435 45.82 -46.27 31.58
C LYS A 435 45.13 -45.02 32.12
N LEU A 436 43.81 -45.09 32.29
CA LEU A 436 43.00 -44.04 32.90
C LEU A 436 43.06 -44.02 34.43
N CYS A 437 43.74 -44.99 35.07
CA CYS A 437 43.83 -45.12 36.52
C CYS A 437 45.15 -44.58 37.09
N ARG A 438 45.12 -44.07 38.33
CA ARG A 438 46.34 -43.65 39.06
C ARG A 438 46.98 -44.78 39.86
N ARG A 439 46.19 -45.75 40.32
CA ARG A 439 46.61 -46.84 41.21
C ARG A 439 45.97 -48.16 40.79
N LEU A 440 46.58 -49.27 41.18
CA LEU A 440 46.03 -50.63 41.02
C LEU A 440 45.85 -51.25 42.41
N ILE A 441 44.64 -51.68 42.75
CA ILE A 441 44.33 -52.42 43.98
C ILE A 441 44.17 -53.89 43.60
N ILE A 442 44.91 -54.78 44.25
CA ILE A 442 44.84 -56.24 44.02
C ILE A 442 44.38 -56.92 45.29
N VAL A 443 43.28 -57.68 45.22
CA VAL A 443 42.75 -58.47 46.35
C VAL A 443 43.18 -59.94 46.22
N LEU A 444 43.81 -60.47 47.26
CA LEU A 444 44.34 -61.84 47.33
C LEU A 444 43.59 -62.69 48.36
N VAL A 445 43.32 -63.95 48.00
CA VAL A 445 42.66 -64.96 48.82
C VAL A 445 43.62 -66.15 49.06
N PRO A 446 43.67 -66.77 50.26
CA PRO A 446 44.75 -67.70 50.65
C PRO A 446 44.60 -69.15 50.18
N GLU A 447 43.45 -69.58 49.68
CA GLU A 447 43.27 -70.96 49.24
C GLU A 447 43.67 -71.18 47.77
N SER A 448 44.11 -72.40 47.45
CA SER A 448 44.74 -72.87 46.20
C SER A 448 43.99 -72.57 44.89
N LEU A 449 42.80 -71.98 44.95
CA LEU A 449 41.99 -71.52 43.82
C LEU A 449 42.42 -70.14 43.29
N SER A 450 43.01 -69.26 44.12
CA SER A 450 43.57 -67.98 43.65
C SER A 450 44.85 -68.17 42.83
N PHE A 451 45.55 -69.27 43.10
CA PHE A 451 46.88 -69.55 42.57
C PHE A 451 46.87 -70.08 41.13
N ASP A 452 45.92 -70.96 40.79
CA ASP A 452 45.71 -71.41 39.41
C ASP A 452 45.11 -70.29 38.55
N MET A 453 44.34 -69.39 39.17
CA MET A 453 43.61 -68.31 38.52
C MET A 453 44.51 -67.18 38.02
N LEU A 454 45.52 -66.73 38.79
CA LEU A 454 46.45 -65.68 38.33
C LEU A 454 47.45 -66.19 37.27
N LYS A 455 47.55 -67.52 37.13
CA LYS A 455 48.46 -68.20 36.21
C LYS A 455 47.80 -68.51 34.86
N ASN A 456 46.48 -68.70 34.82
CA ASN A 456 45.76 -69.19 33.62
C ASN A 456 44.84 -68.16 32.92
N MET A 457 44.69 -66.94 33.43
CA MET A 457 43.86 -65.92 32.77
C MET A 457 44.72 -64.80 32.17
N SER A 458 44.57 -64.54 30.87
CA SER A 458 45.32 -63.52 30.13
C SER A 458 44.91 -62.08 30.49
N GLU A 459 43.71 -61.90 31.03
CA GLU A 459 43.09 -60.60 31.32
C GLU A 459 43.72 -59.90 32.54
N GLU A 460 43.91 -60.63 33.63
CA GLU A 460 44.53 -60.16 34.86
C GLU A 460 46.05 -59.94 34.68
N GLN A 461 46.68 -60.71 33.80
CA GLN A 461 48.07 -60.53 33.39
C GLN A 461 48.28 -59.17 32.69
N ILE A 462 47.33 -58.71 31.86
CA ILE A 462 47.39 -57.40 31.20
C ILE A 462 47.35 -56.27 32.24
N ALA A 463 46.46 -56.36 33.22
CA ALA A 463 46.37 -55.35 34.28
C ALA A 463 47.66 -55.28 35.13
N VAL A 464 48.19 -56.44 35.53
CA VAL A 464 49.42 -56.48 36.35
C VAL A 464 50.64 -56.04 35.55
N TYR A 465 50.77 -56.46 34.28
CA TYR A 465 51.86 -56.07 33.39
C TYR A 465 51.84 -54.55 33.13
N ASN A 466 50.68 -53.97 32.82
CA ASN A 466 50.53 -52.54 32.62
C ASN A 466 50.88 -51.74 33.88
N ALA A 467 50.48 -52.21 35.07
CA ALA A 467 50.84 -51.53 36.32
C ALA A 467 52.34 -51.59 36.66
N LEU A 468 53.04 -52.65 36.24
CA LEU A 468 54.49 -52.78 36.44
C LEU A 468 55.31 -51.91 35.47
N ILE A 469 54.78 -51.63 34.27
CA ILE A 469 55.46 -50.84 33.24
C ILE A 469 55.14 -49.35 33.34
N GLN A 470 53.93 -49.00 33.77
CA GLN A 470 53.55 -47.61 33.93
C GLN A 470 54.30 -46.97 35.09
N ASP A 471 55.32 -46.19 34.76
CA ASP A 471 56.10 -45.44 35.72
C ASP A 471 55.18 -44.47 36.50
N GLY A 472 55.10 -44.67 37.82
CA GLY A 472 54.23 -43.90 38.72
C GLY A 472 52.86 -44.49 39.07
N MET A 473 52.47 -45.67 38.58
CA MET A 473 51.28 -46.37 39.10
C MET A 473 51.60 -47.06 40.45
N LYS A 474 50.87 -46.70 41.51
CA LYS A 474 51.06 -47.35 42.82
C LYS A 474 50.17 -48.60 42.92
N VAL A 475 50.78 -49.74 43.24
CA VAL A 475 50.05 -51.00 43.45
C VAL A 475 49.81 -51.23 44.94
N ILE A 476 48.56 -51.47 45.32
CA ILE A 476 48.13 -51.78 46.69
C ILE A 476 47.68 -53.24 46.73
N LEU A 477 48.38 -54.06 47.51
CA LEU A 477 48.08 -55.49 47.66
C LEU A 477 47.31 -55.73 48.96
N ILE A 478 46.14 -56.35 48.87
CA ILE A 478 45.27 -56.67 50.02
C ILE A 478 45.21 -58.18 50.21
N GLU A 479 45.58 -58.66 51.40
CA GLU A 479 45.46 -60.06 51.79
C GLU A 479 44.19 -60.24 52.64
N LEU A 480 43.22 -61.04 52.18
CA LEU A 480 42.03 -61.34 52.98
C LEU A 480 42.35 -62.19 54.22
N GLU A 481 43.26 -63.16 54.10
CA GLU A 481 43.85 -63.85 55.24
C GLU A 481 45.37 -64.04 55.05
N LYS A 482 46.06 -64.44 56.12
CA LYS A 482 47.52 -64.55 56.14
C LYS A 482 48.01 -65.67 55.22
N VAL A 483 48.60 -65.30 54.09
CA VAL A 483 49.23 -66.24 53.15
C VAL A 483 50.56 -66.74 53.74
N LYS A 484 50.67 -68.05 53.98
CA LYS A 484 51.82 -68.68 54.66
C LYS A 484 53.03 -68.90 53.74
N ASP A 485 52.81 -69.14 52.45
CA ASP A 485 53.87 -69.39 51.48
C ASP A 485 53.64 -68.61 50.18
N TYR A 486 54.63 -67.79 49.83
CA TYR A 486 54.64 -66.94 48.63
C TYR A 486 55.46 -67.54 47.48
N THR A 487 56.21 -68.62 47.73
CA THR A 487 57.00 -69.31 46.70
C THR A 487 56.11 -69.90 45.61
N ALA A 488 54.88 -70.27 46.01
CA ALA A 488 53.71 -70.45 45.18
C ALA A 488 53.64 -69.45 44.01
N MET A 489 53.60 -68.16 44.36
CA MET A 489 52.94 -67.09 43.62
C MET A 489 53.65 -66.67 42.32
N PRO A 490 52.96 -66.09 41.32
CA PRO A 490 53.61 -65.57 40.12
C PRO A 490 54.68 -64.52 40.44
N GLN A 491 55.76 -64.50 39.64
CA GLN A 491 56.90 -63.61 39.84
C GLN A 491 56.51 -62.13 39.96
N SER A 492 55.48 -61.72 39.21
CA SER A 492 54.93 -60.36 39.26
C SER A 492 54.38 -59.98 40.63
N ILE A 493 53.64 -60.88 41.30
CA ILE A 493 53.09 -60.62 42.65
C ILE A 493 54.16 -60.75 43.73
N GLN A 494 55.10 -61.69 43.59
CA GLN A 494 56.26 -61.78 44.49
C GLN A 494 57.05 -60.46 44.47
N TYR A 495 57.28 -59.91 43.28
CA TYR A 495 57.93 -58.62 43.08
C TYR A 495 57.12 -57.45 43.66
N ILE A 496 55.80 -57.40 43.41
CA ILE A 496 54.91 -56.36 43.98
C ILE A 496 54.95 -56.40 45.51
N LYS A 497 54.89 -57.60 46.12
CA LYS A 497 54.98 -57.73 47.58
C LYS A 497 56.32 -57.23 48.11
N GLN A 498 57.44 -57.57 47.45
CA GLN A 498 58.76 -57.10 47.86
C GLN A 498 58.87 -55.56 47.75
N LYS A 499 58.28 -54.96 46.72
CA LYS A 499 58.39 -53.53 46.42
C LYS A 499 57.41 -52.64 47.20
N HIS A 500 56.16 -53.08 47.33
CA HIS A 500 55.04 -52.28 47.87
C HIS A 500 54.47 -52.82 49.19
N GLY A 501 54.87 -54.02 49.62
CA GLY A 501 54.30 -54.68 50.80
C GLY A 501 52.90 -55.25 50.55
N ALA A 502 52.31 -55.83 51.60
CA ALA A 502 50.97 -56.38 51.58
C ALA A 502 50.20 -55.91 52.82
N ILE A 503 48.95 -55.48 52.62
CA ILE A 503 48.05 -55.02 53.68
C ILE A 503 47.10 -56.16 54.03
N GLN A 504 47.25 -56.71 55.23
CA GLN A 504 46.33 -57.72 55.73
C GLN A 504 44.98 -57.09 56.13
N TRP A 505 43.89 -57.63 55.58
CA TRP A 505 42.52 -57.37 55.99
C TRP A 505 42.33 -57.87 57.43
N SER A 506 41.82 -57.00 58.30
CA SER A 506 41.67 -57.29 59.73
C SER A 506 40.28 -56.90 60.25
N GLY A 507 39.25 -57.04 59.41
CA GLY A 507 37.88 -56.63 59.73
C GLY A 507 36.93 -57.82 59.88
N ASP A 508 36.12 -57.82 60.93
CA ASP A 508 34.87 -58.58 60.97
C ASP A 508 33.90 -57.96 59.96
N LEU A 509 33.16 -58.78 59.21
CA LEU A 509 32.19 -58.37 58.15
C LEU A 509 30.92 -57.67 58.70
N THR A 510 31.00 -57.07 59.89
CA THR A 510 29.93 -56.32 60.55
C THR A 510 30.06 -54.81 60.29
N GLU A 511 28.98 -54.05 60.53
CA GLU A 511 28.83 -52.61 60.19
C GLU A 511 29.96 -51.69 60.71
N GLN A 512 30.72 -52.13 61.70
CA GLN A 512 31.85 -51.38 62.28
C GLN A 512 33.07 -51.28 61.34
N SER A 513 33.16 -52.12 60.30
CA SER A 513 34.21 -52.10 59.26
C SER A 513 34.04 -50.99 58.21
N GLN A 514 32.85 -50.37 58.15
CA GLN A 514 32.46 -49.42 57.12
C GLN A 514 32.87 -47.98 57.42
N CYS A 515 33.59 -47.69 58.51
CA CYS A 515 34.07 -46.33 58.81
C CYS A 515 35.54 -46.15 58.39
N ALA A 516 35.86 -45.09 57.65
CA ALA A 516 37.23 -44.74 57.24
C ALA A 516 38.23 -44.54 58.42
N LYS A 517 37.74 -44.52 59.67
CA LYS A 517 38.53 -44.33 60.89
C LYS A 517 39.13 -45.63 61.49
N THR A 518 38.82 -46.81 60.94
CA THR A 518 39.33 -48.09 61.47
C THR A 518 40.85 -48.24 61.26
N LYS A 519 41.48 -49.11 62.08
CA LYS A 519 42.93 -49.38 62.04
C LYS A 519 43.40 -49.87 60.66
N PHE A 520 42.51 -50.50 59.88
CA PHE A 520 42.79 -50.98 58.54
C PHE A 520 42.99 -49.82 57.55
N TRP A 521 42.03 -48.90 57.44
CA TRP A 521 42.10 -47.78 56.48
C TRP A 521 43.20 -46.77 56.78
N LYS A 522 43.61 -46.63 58.06
CA LYS A 522 44.79 -45.83 58.41
C LYS A 522 46.08 -46.35 57.78
N LYS A 523 46.21 -47.66 57.52
CA LYS A 523 47.37 -48.23 56.82
C LYS A 523 47.44 -47.82 55.35
N TRP A 524 46.31 -47.44 54.74
CA TRP A 524 46.24 -46.98 53.36
C TRP A 524 46.64 -45.51 53.21
N GLY A 525 46.71 -44.76 54.31
CA GLY A 525 46.96 -43.31 54.30
C GLY A 525 48.18 -42.87 53.48
N PRO A 526 49.35 -43.51 53.63
CA PRO A 526 50.55 -43.20 52.84
C PRO A 526 50.42 -43.55 51.35
N ASP A 527 49.49 -44.45 50.98
CA ASP A 527 49.38 -45.04 49.65
C ASP A 527 48.28 -44.42 48.79
N MET A 528 47.15 -44.10 49.41
CA MET A 528 46.04 -43.38 48.79
C MET A 528 46.14 -41.86 48.96
N GLY A 529 46.93 -41.37 49.92
CA GLY A 529 46.91 -39.96 50.32
C GLY A 529 45.62 -39.59 51.06
N LEU A 530 45.17 -40.47 51.97
CA LEU A 530 43.95 -40.24 52.76
C LEU A 530 44.20 -39.08 53.74
N VAL A 531 43.59 -37.94 53.47
CA VAL A 531 43.41 -36.88 54.47
C VAL A 531 42.48 -37.47 55.53
N THR A 532 42.92 -37.51 56.79
CA THR A 532 42.10 -37.94 57.91
C THR A 532 40.76 -37.21 57.86
N CYS A 533 39.64 -37.94 57.77
CA CYS A 533 38.29 -37.39 57.77
C CYS A 533 37.97 -36.75 59.13
N ASP A 534 38.53 -35.58 59.38
CA ASP A 534 38.10 -34.64 60.41
C ASP A 534 37.29 -33.55 59.73
N GLY A 535 35.97 -33.61 59.94
CA GLY A 535 35.05 -32.50 59.80
C GLY A 535 34.92 -31.88 58.41
N ILE A 536 34.09 -32.47 57.54
CA ILE A 536 33.39 -31.70 56.51
C ILE A 536 31.90 -31.96 56.65
N VAL A 537 31.20 -30.96 57.17
CA VAL A 537 29.75 -30.83 57.14
C VAL A 537 29.35 -30.74 55.66
N GLY A 538 28.74 -31.80 55.14
CA GLY A 538 28.26 -31.84 53.76
C GLY A 538 27.11 -30.85 53.57
N VAL A 539 27.37 -29.79 52.80
CA VAL A 539 26.33 -28.94 52.21
C VAL A 539 25.58 -29.77 51.17
N ARG A 540 24.32 -30.06 51.47
CA ARG A 540 23.44 -30.88 50.63
C ARG A 540 22.88 -30.01 49.49
N TRP A 541 23.32 -30.27 48.26
CA TRP A 541 22.62 -29.81 47.07
C TRP A 541 21.44 -30.76 46.84
N PHE A 542 20.22 -30.27 47.05
CA PHE A 542 19.01 -30.94 46.56
C PHE A 542 18.86 -30.61 45.08
N THR A 543 19.12 -31.61 44.23
CA THR A 543 18.55 -31.64 42.88
C THR A 543 17.63 -32.85 42.85
N ASP A 544 16.34 -32.62 43.06
CA ASP A 544 15.34 -33.58 42.62
C ASP A 544 14.18 -32.85 41.96
N GLY A 545 13.78 -33.44 40.84
CA GLY A 545 12.87 -32.92 39.85
C GLY A 545 11.45 -32.71 40.35
N MET A 546 10.77 -31.86 39.59
CA MET A 546 9.42 -31.40 39.81
C MET A 546 8.61 -31.91 38.62
N ASP A 547 7.99 -33.08 38.78
CA ASP A 547 6.85 -33.51 37.96
C ASP A 547 5.60 -33.54 38.85
N ASP A 548 4.52 -32.99 38.30
CA ASP A 548 3.14 -32.91 38.79
C ASP A 548 2.82 -32.03 40.00
N TRP A 549 2.24 -30.84 39.72
CA TRP A 549 1.10 -30.31 40.48
C TRP A 549 0.11 -29.59 39.57
N HIS A 550 -1.10 -30.17 39.46
CA HIS A 550 -2.31 -29.48 39.06
C HIS A 550 -2.87 -28.63 40.23
N LEU A 551 -3.39 -27.45 39.86
CA LEU A 551 -4.44 -26.66 40.53
C LEU A 551 -4.13 -25.98 41.89
N GLY A 552 -4.12 -24.64 41.88
CA GLY A 552 -4.77 -23.87 42.96
C GLY A 552 -4.02 -22.68 43.57
N ARG A 553 -4.22 -21.50 42.98
CA ARG A 553 -4.23 -20.15 43.59
C ARG A 553 -2.95 -19.55 44.23
N ARG A 554 -2.65 -18.36 43.69
CA ARG A 554 -2.01 -17.15 44.27
C ARG A 554 -0.58 -17.28 44.77
N LEU A 555 0.36 -16.69 44.01
CA LEU A 555 1.47 -15.90 44.55
C LEU A 555 1.90 -14.84 43.53
N GLU A 556 2.33 -13.71 44.08
CA GLU A 556 2.56 -12.43 43.44
C GLU A 556 3.70 -12.48 42.41
N ALA A 557 3.58 -11.63 41.40
CA ALA A 557 4.48 -11.52 40.27
C ALA A 557 5.85 -10.94 40.68
N CYS A 558 6.89 -11.77 40.70
CA CYS A 558 8.26 -11.30 40.46
C CYS A 558 8.48 -11.23 38.94
N ARG A 559 8.43 -10.00 38.39
CA ARG A 559 8.89 -9.70 37.03
C ARG A 559 10.41 -9.88 36.96
N CYS A 560 10.89 -10.96 36.34
CA CYS A 560 12.21 -10.97 35.73
C CYS A 560 12.07 -10.42 34.30
N VAL A 561 12.54 -9.18 34.09
CA VAL A 561 12.67 -8.59 32.76
C VAL A 561 13.87 -9.24 32.08
N LEU A 562 13.60 -9.95 30.98
CA LEU A 562 14.58 -10.44 30.03
C LEU A 562 15.12 -9.24 29.25
N VAL A 563 16.33 -8.76 29.57
CA VAL A 563 17.03 -7.76 28.75
C VAL A 563 17.86 -8.50 27.70
N VAL A 564 17.39 -8.45 26.46
CA VAL A 564 18.14 -8.85 25.26
C VAL A 564 19.19 -7.77 25.00
N ALA A 565 20.47 -8.09 25.22
CA ALA A 565 21.58 -7.24 24.82
C ALA A 565 22.00 -7.59 23.37
N GLY A 566 21.72 -6.68 22.44
CA GLY A 566 22.34 -6.65 21.11
C GLY A 566 23.38 -5.52 21.04
N PRO A 567 24.45 -5.66 20.25
CA PRO A 567 25.59 -4.75 20.26
C PRO A 567 25.36 -3.58 19.30
N LEU A 568 25.74 -2.36 19.69
CA LEU A 568 26.40 -1.36 18.83
C LEU A 568 26.70 -0.10 19.65
N SER A 569 27.94 0.34 19.51
CA SER A 569 28.58 1.53 20.05
C SER A 569 27.78 2.83 19.88
N VAL A 570 27.59 3.61 20.95
CA VAL A 570 27.51 5.08 20.89
C VAL A 570 28.14 5.69 22.15
N ALA A 571 28.91 6.74 21.91
CA ALA A 571 29.77 7.47 22.83
C ALA A 571 29.05 8.14 24.03
N CYS A 572 29.84 8.35 25.09
CA CYS A 572 29.51 9.22 26.21
C CYS A 572 29.40 10.68 25.77
N LEU A 573 28.25 11.30 26.02
CA LEU A 573 28.10 12.75 26.21
C LEU A 573 27.16 12.96 27.40
N GLY A 574 27.67 13.63 28.43
CA GLY A 574 26.90 13.97 29.61
C GLY A 574 25.98 15.17 29.37
N GLN A 575 24.90 15.29 30.14
CA GLN A 575 24.67 16.43 31.02
C GLN A 575 23.40 16.26 31.85
N SER A 576 23.47 16.95 32.98
CA SER A 576 22.59 17.12 34.11
C SER A 576 21.21 17.74 33.86
N SER A 577 20.27 17.29 34.70
CA SER A 577 19.28 18.07 35.46
C SER A 577 17.99 18.60 34.81
N LEU A 578 16.97 18.68 35.69
CA LEU A 578 15.60 19.23 35.57
C LEU A 578 14.60 18.23 34.98
N PHE A 579 13.58 17.74 35.69
CA PHE A 579 12.54 18.54 36.35
C PHE A 579 11.94 17.84 37.58
N ARG A 580 11.58 18.68 38.54
CA ARG A 580 10.90 18.47 39.82
C ARG A 580 9.39 18.56 39.57
N GLU A 581 8.56 17.69 40.16
CA GLU A 581 7.37 18.10 40.92
C GLU A 581 6.54 16.95 41.54
N ARG A 582 6.21 17.17 42.83
CA ARG A 582 5.01 16.80 43.60
C ARG A 582 4.75 15.34 43.99
N CYS A 583 5.14 15.04 45.22
CA CYS A 583 4.37 14.22 46.14
C CYS A 583 3.61 15.12 47.12
N HIS A 584 2.31 14.86 47.34
CA HIS A 584 1.71 14.98 48.67
C HIS A 584 0.69 13.84 48.87
N PRO A 585 0.52 13.34 50.11
CA PRO A 585 0.11 11.97 50.37
C PRO A 585 -1.27 11.86 51.06
N SER A 586 -1.64 10.61 51.33
CA SER A 586 -2.44 10.14 52.47
C SER A 586 -3.96 10.05 52.32
N ARG A 587 -4.42 8.79 52.24
CA ARG A 587 -5.60 8.30 52.97
C ARG A 587 -5.22 7.00 53.66
N ARG A 588 -5.20 7.01 55.00
CA ARG A 588 -5.34 5.80 55.82
C ARG A 588 -6.82 5.40 55.84
N PRO A 589 -7.11 4.11 56.04
CA PRO A 589 -8.22 3.70 56.87
C PRO A 589 -7.70 3.01 58.14
N SER A 590 -8.15 3.55 59.26
CA SER A 590 -8.15 2.95 60.60
C SER A 590 -9.33 2.00 60.76
N PHE A 591 -9.17 0.94 61.57
CA PHE A 591 -10.12 0.32 62.55
C PHE A 591 -9.44 -0.99 63.03
N THR A 592 -8.85 -1.08 64.23
CA THR A 592 -9.42 -1.51 65.54
C THR A 592 -9.89 -2.98 65.59
N TYR A 593 -9.75 -3.82 66.64
CA TYR A 593 -9.46 -3.69 68.09
C TYR A 593 -9.09 -5.09 68.65
N GLY A 594 -8.39 -5.14 69.80
CA GLY A 594 -8.39 -6.22 70.81
C GLY A 594 -7.34 -7.32 70.60
N LEU A 595 -6.47 -7.66 71.55
CA LEU A 595 -6.35 -7.44 73.00
C LEU A 595 -4.86 -7.33 73.36
#